data_AF-A0A093GH21-F1
#
_entry.id   AF-A0A093GH21-F1
#
_cell.length_a   1.000
_cell.length_b   1.000
_cell.length_c   1.000
_cell.angle_alpha   90.00
_cell.angle_beta   90.00
_cell.angle_gamma   90.00
#
_symmetry.space_group_name_H-M   'P 1'
#
loop_
_entity.id
_entity.type
_entity.pdbx_description
1 polymer ?
#
loop_
_entity_poly.entity_id
_entity_poly.type
_entity_poly.pdbx_seq_one_letter_code
_entity_poly.pdbx_strand_id
1 'polypeptide(L)'
;SENAYLCQIYNLTLLCMEDYIVEPQSVQFLVQHGFDFNKQYSQGIPYHKGNDKGNENQSQSVRTFFLELIRAKKPLILHNGLIDLVFLYQCFYAHLPDSLGTFTADLSSASEFETRFVASYLEYAYKKCKRENCRLKDSSSQHLTVEFCNYPANMSRYIDYRHCSLEEESHNGGGETKVPVCEKFSAYGWCPKGVKCPQSHNIDLIIDEDDRLWEEKRKKRKKKWKRRKDAEEPAKAAGQEGSGKEMELAQNGEEGPPRKQNCYEPAAAMEMAEITTQSEDTPLEENSMDTESEVSSGTRAPCAAEKEGHDPPSQGGTHRAGFDAFMTGYVMAYVWMLKGKHTDTGAGPWLPDCHNKLYLSGKSVPLQIVKSLFSKSSKAHNQKMKLAWAS
;
A
#
# COMPACT_ATOMS: atom_id res chain seq x y z
N SER A 1 25.24 10.71 -1.42
CA SER A 1 25.68 9.31 -1.48
C SER A 1 24.99 8.64 -2.66
N GLU A 2 25.45 7.47 -3.14
CA GLU A 2 24.85 6.78 -4.31
C GLU A 2 23.37 6.39 -4.11
N ASN A 3 22.88 6.33 -2.87
CA ASN A 3 21.48 6.04 -2.52
C ASN A 3 20.83 7.16 -1.71
N ALA A 4 21.09 8.41 -2.08
CA ALA A 4 20.41 9.56 -1.51
C ALA A 4 19.16 9.90 -2.33
N TYR A 5 18.00 9.99 -1.67
CA TYR A 5 16.76 10.47 -2.27
C TYR A 5 16.40 11.83 -1.70
N LEU A 6 16.23 12.82 -2.58
CA LEU A 6 15.64 14.10 -2.22
C LEU A 6 14.12 13.96 -2.18
N CYS A 7 13.53 14.20 -1.02
CA CYS A 7 12.11 14.03 -0.75
C CYS A 7 11.42 15.39 -0.57
N GLN A 8 10.28 15.56 -1.26
CA GLN A 8 9.37 16.68 -1.08
C GLN A 8 7.97 16.13 -0.90
N ILE A 9 7.31 16.54 0.18
CA ILE A 9 5.99 16.04 0.57
C ILE A 9 5.03 17.22 0.54
N TYR A 10 3.90 17.02 -0.14
CA TYR A 10 2.85 18.03 -0.24
C TYR A 10 1.55 17.47 0.33
N ASN A 11 0.88 18.26 1.16
CA ASN A 11 -0.49 17.99 1.60
C ASN A 11 -1.43 18.94 0.85
N LEU A 12 -2.25 18.38 -0.04
CA LEU A 12 -3.26 19.14 -0.77
C LEU A 12 -4.59 19.05 -0.02
N THR A 13 -5.05 20.16 0.54
CA THR A 13 -6.38 20.24 1.17
C THR A 13 -7.41 20.62 0.11
N LEU A 14 -8.30 19.70 -0.23
CA LEU A 14 -9.26 19.84 -1.33
C LEU A 14 -10.69 19.92 -0.81
N LEU A 15 -11.54 20.69 -1.49
CA LEU A 15 -12.96 20.84 -1.15
C LEU A 15 -13.84 20.48 -2.35
N CYS A 16 -14.73 19.50 -2.16
CA CYS A 16 -15.67 19.12 -3.20
C CYS A 16 -16.82 20.14 -3.26
N MET A 17 -17.12 20.64 -4.46
CA MET A 17 -18.19 21.62 -4.69
C MET A 17 -19.52 20.99 -5.11
N GLU A 18 -19.63 19.66 -5.01
CA GLU A 18 -20.81 18.87 -5.37
C GLU A 18 -21.22 18.01 -4.17
N ASP A 19 -22.47 17.56 -4.12
CA ASP A 19 -22.94 16.70 -3.03
C ASP A 19 -22.10 15.43 -2.90
N TYR A 20 -21.80 15.04 -1.66
CA TYR A 20 -21.06 13.82 -1.33
C TYR A 20 -21.55 13.19 -0.03
N ILE A 21 -21.27 11.89 0.09
CA ILE A 21 -21.63 11.09 1.25
C ILE A 21 -20.46 11.11 2.24
N VAL A 22 -20.79 11.19 3.52
CA VAL A 22 -19.84 11.16 4.63
C VAL A 22 -20.17 9.99 5.53
N GLU A 23 -19.17 9.15 5.80
CA GLU A 23 -19.28 8.10 6.80
C GLU A 23 -18.79 8.61 8.17
N PRO A 24 -19.63 8.57 9.22
CA PRO A 24 -19.27 9.11 10.53
C PRO A 24 -18.01 8.51 11.15
N GLN A 25 -17.80 7.20 10.99
CA GLN A 25 -16.63 6.50 11.52
C GLN A 25 -15.34 6.98 10.86
N SER A 26 -15.36 7.17 9.54
CA SER A 26 -14.24 7.71 8.77
C SER A 26 -13.90 9.15 9.17
N VAL A 27 -14.91 10.01 9.38
CA VAL A 27 -14.68 11.37 9.89
C VAL A 27 -14.11 11.37 11.30
N GLN A 28 -14.67 10.55 12.20
CA GLN A 28 -14.17 10.43 13.56
C GLN A 28 -12.69 10.01 13.56
N PHE A 29 -12.34 9.03 12.73
CA PHE A 29 -10.95 8.60 12.54
C PHE A 29 -10.07 9.76 12.07
N LEU A 30 -10.48 10.52 11.06
CA LEU A 30 -9.71 11.67 10.56
C LEU A 30 -9.51 12.75 11.63
N VAL A 31 -10.55 13.08 12.41
CA VAL A 31 -10.45 14.04 13.52
C VAL A 31 -9.47 13.55 14.59
N GLN A 32 -9.56 12.27 14.97
CA GLN A 32 -8.65 11.66 15.96
C GLN A 32 -7.18 11.69 15.52
N HIS A 33 -6.92 11.69 14.21
CA HIS A 33 -5.58 11.80 13.63
C HIS A 33 -5.20 13.24 13.23
N GLY A 34 -6.00 14.21 13.69
CA GLY A 34 -5.73 15.64 13.59
C GLY A 34 -5.90 16.22 12.19
N PHE A 35 -6.82 15.66 11.40
CA PHE A 35 -7.33 16.30 10.19
C PHE A 35 -8.18 17.52 10.57
N ASP A 36 -7.91 18.66 9.91
CA ASP A 36 -8.58 19.93 10.18
C ASP A 36 -9.68 20.19 9.15
N PHE A 37 -10.91 19.83 9.49
CA PHE A 37 -12.09 20.09 8.67
C PHE A 37 -12.39 21.60 8.56
N ASN A 38 -12.10 22.40 9.59
CA ASN A 38 -12.31 23.85 9.50
C ASN A 38 -11.41 24.46 8.43
N LYS A 39 -10.15 24.04 8.36
CA LYS A 39 -9.23 24.41 7.27
C LYS A 39 -9.73 23.92 5.91
N GLN A 40 -10.25 22.69 5.83
CA GLN A 40 -10.80 22.16 4.57
C GLN A 40 -11.98 23.00 4.06
N TYR A 41 -12.95 23.32 4.90
CA TYR A 41 -14.14 24.07 4.48
C TYR A 41 -13.85 25.57 4.25
N SER A 42 -12.88 26.14 4.95
CA SER A 42 -12.53 27.57 4.81
C SER A 42 -11.50 27.87 3.72
N GLN A 43 -10.56 26.96 3.46
CA GLN A 43 -9.38 27.20 2.61
C GLN A 43 -9.13 26.07 1.59
N GLY A 44 -9.96 25.03 1.54
CA GLY A 44 -9.77 23.91 0.64
C GLY A 44 -9.83 24.33 -0.82
N ILE A 45 -8.94 23.76 -1.64
CA ILE A 45 -8.90 24.02 -3.08
C ILE A 45 -10.15 23.41 -3.71
N PRO A 46 -11.02 24.21 -4.35
CA PRO A 46 -12.29 23.71 -4.87
C PRO A 46 -12.08 22.77 -6.07
N TYR A 47 -12.87 21.71 -6.14
CA TYR A 47 -12.93 20.82 -7.30
C TYR A 47 -14.34 20.31 -7.58
N HIS A 48 -14.55 19.86 -8.82
CA HIS A 48 -15.79 19.29 -9.33
C HIS A 48 -15.51 17.92 -9.94
N LYS A 49 -16.45 16.98 -9.80
CA LYS A 49 -16.27 15.60 -10.26
C LYS A 49 -16.64 15.47 -11.74
N GLY A 50 -16.20 14.37 -12.35
CA GLY A 50 -16.60 13.96 -13.68
C GLY A 50 -15.80 14.62 -14.81
N ASN A 51 -16.50 14.85 -15.93
CA ASN A 51 -15.92 15.38 -17.16
C ASN A 51 -15.68 16.91 -17.06
N ASP A 52 -14.72 17.41 -17.86
CA ASP A 52 -14.41 18.85 -17.91
C ASP A 52 -15.64 19.65 -18.34
N LYS A 53 -15.96 20.74 -17.63
CA LYS A 53 -17.16 21.56 -17.90
C LYS A 53 -16.95 22.63 -18.99
N GLY A 54 -15.91 22.49 -19.82
CA GLY A 54 -15.63 23.31 -21.01
C GLY A 54 -15.11 24.74 -20.75
N ASN A 55 -15.23 25.26 -19.52
CA ASN A 55 -14.85 26.64 -19.16
C ASN A 55 -13.58 26.73 -18.28
N GLU A 56 -12.78 25.65 -18.24
CA GLU A 56 -11.67 25.46 -17.28
C GLU A 56 -10.30 25.94 -17.81
N ASN A 57 -10.24 26.53 -19.00
CA ASN A 57 -8.98 26.81 -19.72
C ASN A 57 -8.14 27.97 -19.13
N GLN A 58 -8.57 28.62 -18.04
CA GLN A 58 -7.90 29.83 -17.51
C GLN A 58 -7.48 29.77 -16.04
N SER A 59 -7.81 28.72 -15.28
CA SER A 59 -7.45 28.62 -13.85
C SER A 59 -6.46 27.48 -13.59
N GLN A 60 -5.46 27.75 -12.74
CA GLN A 60 -4.62 26.72 -12.14
C GLN A 60 -5.50 25.85 -11.25
N SER A 61 -5.95 24.71 -11.77
CA SER A 61 -6.85 23.79 -11.07
C SER A 61 -6.15 22.49 -10.69
N VAL A 62 -6.75 21.73 -9.76
CA VAL A 62 -6.27 20.38 -9.40
C VAL A 62 -6.31 19.43 -10.61
N ARG A 63 -7.25 19.65 -11.55
CA ARG A 63 -7.34 18.89 -12.80
C ARG A 63 -6.13 19.17 -13.69
N THR A 64 -5.74 20.43 -13.82
CA THR A 64 -4.53 20.82 -14.56
C THR A 64 -3.29 20.21 -13.91
N PHE A 65 -3.18 20.26 -12.57
CA PHE A 65 -2.10 19.60 -11.84
C PHE A 65 -2.06 18.08 -12.10
N PHE A 66 -3.21 17.40 -12.06
CA PHE A 66 -3.29 15.96 -12.35
C PHE A 66 -2.90 15.62 -13.80
N LEU A 67 -3.27 16.47 -14.77
CA LEU A 67 -2.82 16.33 -16.15
C LEU A 67 -1.30 16.49 -16.29
N GLU A 68 -0.67 17.40 -15.54
CA GLU A 68 0.80 17.51 -15.50
C GLU A 68 1.48 16.26 -14.93
N LEU A 69 0.88 15.61 -13.92
CA LEU A 69 1.39 14.32 -13.42
C LEU A 69 1.40 13.25 -14.52
N ILE A 70 0.33 13.17 -15.32
CA ILE A 70 0.25 12.25 -16.46
C ILE A 70 1.29 12.61 -17.53
N ARG A 71 1.41 13.90 -17.87
CA ARG A 71 2.38 14.40 -18.87
C ARG A 71 3.83 14.11 -18.47
N ALA A 72 4.13 14.14 -17.17
CA ALA A 72 5.47 13.88 -16.65
C ALA A 72 5.97 12.45 -16.96
N LYS A 73 5.06 11.50 -17.23
CA LYS A 73 5.38 10.09 -17.50
C LYS A 73 6.32 9.50 -16.45
N LYS A 74 6.18 9.97 -15.21
CA LYS A 74 6.88 9.42 -14.05
C LYS A 74 5.97 8.38 -13.41
N PRO A 75 6.50 7.26 -12.95
CA PRO A 75 5.64 6.26 -12.35
C PRO A 75 5.07 6.75 -11.02
N LEU A 76 3.79 6.45 -10.85
CA LEU A 76 2.99 6.75 -9.67
C LEU A 76 3.08 5.58 -8.69
N ILE A 77 3.42 5.87 -7.44
CA ILE A 77 3.55 4.83 -6.42
C ILE A 77 2.36 4.88 -5.49
N LEU A 78 1.76 3.73 -5.21
CA LEU A 78 0.59 3.60 -4.36
C LEU A 78 0.74 2.40 -3.42
N HIS A 79 0.00 2.42 -2.31
CA HIS A 79 -0.12 1.30 -1.39
C HIS A 79 -1.62 1.09 -1.12
N ASN A 80 -2.16 -0.07 -1.53
CA ASN A 80 -3.60 -0.36 -1.59
C ASN A 80 -4.40 0.68 -2.40
N GLY A 81 -3.81 1.16 -3.50
CA GLY A 81 -4.23 2.36 -4.22
C GLY A 81 -5.48 2.29 -5.09
N LEU A 82 -6.27 1.21 -5.07
CA LEU A 82 -7.42 1.07 -5.98
C LEU A 82 -8.44 2.18 -5.78
N ILE A 83 -8.81 2.43 -4.53
CA ILE A 83 -9.79 3.47 -4.21
C ILE A 83 -9.21 4.86 -4.50
N ASP A 84 -7.91 5.07 -4.25
CA ASP A 84 -7.23 6.31 -4.61
C ASP A 84 -7.31 6.56 -6.12
N LEU A 85 -7.06 5.56 -6.96
CA LEU A 85 -7.13 5.69 -8.42
C LEU A 85 -8.54 5.96 -8.91
N VAL A 86 -9.53 5.25 -8.38
CA VAL A 86 -10.94 5.48 -8.71
C VAL A 86 -11.34 6.91 -8.32
N PHE A 87 -10.90 7.38 -7.15
CA PHE A 87 -11.15 8.74 -6.68
C PHE A 87 -10.45 9.78 -7.56
N LEU A 88 -9.15 9.62 -7.82
CA LEU A 88 -8.36 10.51 -8.68
C LEU A 88 -8.96 10.58 -10.09
N TYR A 89 -9.38 9.44 -10.65
CA TYR A 89 -10.02 9.38 -11.95
C TYR A 89 -11.33 10.17 -11.93
N GLN A 90 -12.26 9.82 -11.04
CA GLN A 90 -13.58 10.46 -10.97
C GLN A 90 -13.50 11.96 -10.68
N CYS A 91 -12.59 12.37 -9.80
CA CYS A 91 -12.56 13.75 -9.31
C CYS A 91 -11.72 14.66 -10.21
N PHE A 92 -10.61 14.17 -10.76
CA PHE A 92 -9.63 15.02 -11.42
C PHE A 92 -9.38 14.69 -12.90
N TYR A 93 -9.84 13.52 -13.36
CA TYR A 93 -9.61 13.07 -14.72
C TYR A 93 -10.87 13.12 -15.57
N ALA A 94 -11.84 12.24 -15.35
CA ALA A 94 -13.04 12.10 -16.16
C ALA A 94 -14.13 11.36 -15.38
N HIS A 95 -15.35 11.33 -15.91
CA HIS A 95 -16.39 10.46 -15.36
C HIS A 95 -15.96 8.98 -15.48
N LEU A 96 -16.07 8.23 -14.39
CA LEU A 96 -15.72 6.81 -14.35
C LEU A 96 -16.43 6.03 -15.46
N PRO A 97 -15.71 5.16 -16.18
CA PRO A 97 -16.32 4.33 -17.21
C PRO A 97 -17.11 3.17 -16.61
N ASP A 98 -18.13 2.71 -17.32
CA ASP A 98 -19.01 1.61 -16.88
C ASP A 98 -18.32 0.24 -16.82
N SER A 99 -17.12 0.11 -17.42
CA SER A 99 -16.38 -1.16 -17.44
C SER A 99 -14.97 -1.01 -16.89
N LEU A 100 -14.55 -2.02 -16.11
CA LEU A 100 -13.17 -2.15 -15.63
C LEU A 100 -12.16 -2.15 -16.79
N GLY A 101 -12.51 -2.77 -17.92
CA GLY A 101 -11.64 -2.84 -19.10
C GLY A 101 -11.35 -1.47 -19.71
N THR A 102 -12.32 -0.55 -19.72
CA THR A 102 -12.10 0.84 -20.15
C THR A 102 -11.33 1.62 -19.09
N PHE A 103 -11.61 1.41 -17.80
CA PHE A 103 -10.87 2.04 -16.71
C PHE A 103 -9.38 1.71 -16.77
N THR A 104 -9.01 0.43 -16.86
CA THR A 104 -7.60 0.01 -16.95
C THR A 104 -6.95 0.40 -18.28
N ALA A 105 -7.72 0.47 -19.38
CA ALA A 105 -7.21 0.97 -20.65
C ALA A 105 -6.84 2.46 -20.57
N ASP A 106 -7.65 3.27 -19.91
CA ASP A 106 -7.37 4.69 -19.70
C ASP A 106 -6.22 4.91 -18.71
N LEU A 107 -6.14 4.10 -17.66
CA LEU A 107 -5.04 4.14 -16.69
C LEU A 107 -3.73 3.60 -17.24
N SER A 108 -3.73 2.74 -18.27
CA SER A 108 -2.49 2.13 -18.79
C SER A 108 -1.40 3.13 -19.24
N SER A 109 -1.78 4.39 -19.50
CA SER A 109 -0.84 5.49 -19.76
C SER A 109 -0.15 6.06 -18.51
N ALA A 110 -0.68 5.78 -17.32
CA ALA A 110 -0.11 6.08 -16.01
C ALA A 110 0.55 4.79 -15.48
N SER A 111 1.86 4.81 -15.29
CA SER A 111 2.58 3.65 -14.75
C SER A 111 2.44 3.63 -13.23
N GLU A 112 2.14 2.46 -12.66
CA GLU A 112 1.87 2.31 -11.22
C GLU A 112 2.75 1.25 -10.54
N PHE A 113 3.07 1.46 -9.26
CA PHE A 113 3.91 0.58 -8.42
C PHE A 113 3.31 0.33 -7.04
N GLU A 114 3.40 -0.93 -6.57
CA GLU A 114 3.20 -1.33 -5.17
C GLU A 114 4.11 -2.52 -4.78
N THR A 115 4.57 -2.58 -3.54
CA THR A 115 5.38 -3.69 -2.96
C THR A 115 4.60 -4.47 -1.91
N ARG A 116 4.72 -5.81 -1.95
CA ARG A 116 4.05 -6.71 -1.00
C ARG A 116 4.93 -6.99 0.22
N PHE A 117 4.41 -6.67 1.41
CA PHE A 117 4.97 -7.07 2.72
C PHE A 117 4.08 -8.12 3.40
N VAL A 118 4.59 -8.75 4.48
CA VAL A 118 3.90 -9.83 5.24
C VAL A 118 2.61 -9.35 5.90
N ALA A 119 2.64 -8.14 6.45
CA ALA A 119 1.44 -7.41 6.83
C ALA A 119 1.10 -6.40 5.72
N SER A 120 -0.18 -6.24 5.44
CA SER A 120 -0.69 -5.49 4.29
C SER A 120 -0.88 -3.99 4.53
N TYR A 121 -0.39 -3.48 5.67
CA TYR A 121 -0.58 -2.07 6.05
C TYR A 121 0.75 -1.32 6.03
N LEU A 122 0.65 -0.06 5.62
CA LEU A 122 1.79 0.75 5.21
C LEU A 122 2.78 1.01 6.35
N GLU A 123 2.28 1.24 7.56
CA GLU A 123 3.14 1.53 8.71
C GLU A 123 4.06 0.35 9.06
N TYR A 124 3.56 -0.89 8.96
CA TYR A 124 4.39 -2.09 9.13
C TYR A 124 5.48 -2.16 8.08
N ALA A 125 5.12 -1.99 6.80
CA ALA A 125 6.06 -2.02 5.69
C ALA A 125 7.17 -0.98 5.87
N TYR A 126 6.78 0.25 6.21
CA TYR A 126 7.71 1.34 6.48
C TYR A 126 8.62 1.05 7.69
N LYS A 127 8.06 0.67 8.84
CA LYS A 127 8.85 0.36 10.04
C LYS A 127 9.84 -0.78 9.77
N LYS A 128 9.40 -1.82 9.06
CA LYS A 128 10.28 -2.94 8.68
C LYS A 128 11.44 -2.47 7.81
N CYS A 129 11.16 -1.75 6.72
CA CYS A 129 12.19 -1.20 5.84
C CYS A 129 13.16 -0.27 6.59
N LYS A 130 12.62 0.61 7.45
CA LYS A 130 13.42 1.56 8.24
C LYS A 130 14.37 0.82 9.20
N ARG A 131 13.87 -0.18 9.92
CA ARG A 131 14.67 -1.00 10.85
C ARG A 131 15.80 -1.75 10.12
N GLU A 132 15.49 -2.37 8.99
CA GLU A 132 16.49 -3.06 8.17
C GLU A 132 17.52 -2.07 7.61
N ASN A 133 17.09 -0.88 7.17
CA ASN A 133 17.98 0.18 6.70
C ASN A 133 18.92 0.69 7.81
N CYS A 134 18.43 0.88 9.04
CA CYS A 134 19.26 1.22 10.19
C CYS A 134 20.32 0.15 10.43
N ARG A 135 19.94 -1.13 10.41
CA ARG A 135 20.92 -2.23 10.58
C ARG A 135 22.00 -2.22 9.50
N LEU A 136 21.63 -1.92 8.25
CA LEU A 136 22.59 -1.78 7.14
C LEU A 136 23.52 -0.58 7.32
N LYS A 137 22.98 0.54 7.82
CA LYS A 137 23.76 1.73 8.16
C LYS A 137 24.78 1.44 9.26
N ASP A 138 24.36 0.77 10.33
CA ASP A 138 25.21 0.40 11.47
C ASP A 138 26.32 -0.59 11.07
N SER A 139 26.03 -1.48 10.11
CA SER A 139 27.02 -2.39 9.54
C SER A 139 27.87 -1.76 8.42
N SER A 140 27.88 -0.42 8.28
CA SER A 140 28.57 0.34 7.23
C SER A 140 28.32 -0.20 5.82
N SER A 141 27.16 -0.83 5.62
CA SER A 141 26.74 -1.39 4.36
C SER A 141 25.97 -0.35 3.55
N GLN A 142 25.75 -0.66 2.27
CA GLN A 142 24.92 0.16 1.40
C GLN A 142 23.52 0.35 2.03
N HIS A 143 23.14 1.61 2.26
CA HIS A 143 21.89 1.99 2.92
C HIS A 143 21.26 3.20 2.22
N LEU A 144 19.95 3.38 2.43
CA LEU A 144 19.15 4.48 1.94
C LEU A 144 19.35 5.71 2.83
N THR A 145 19.62 6.85 2.20
CA THR A 145 19.61 8.17 2.82
C THR A 145 18.46 8.98 2.22
N VAL A 146 17.69 9.67 3.07
CA VAL A 146 16.64 10.59 2.62
C VAL A 146 17.00 11.99 3.07
N GLU A 147 16.96 12.92 2.12
CA GLU A 147 17.22 14.34 2.31
C GLU A 147 15.94 15.12 2.02
N PHE A 148 15.77 16.26 2.67
CA PHE A 148 14.63 17.14 2.47
C PHE A 148 15.09 18.47 1.91
N CYS A 149 14.24 19.09 1.07
CA CYS A 149 14.50 20.43 0.58
C CYS A 149 14.55 21.44 1.74
N ASN A 150 15.52 22.34 1.67
CA ASN A 150 15.55 23.53 2.50
C ASN A 150 14.72 24.62 1.84
N TYR A 151 13.75 25.14 2.57
CA TYR A 151 12.88 26.21 2.09
C TYR A 151 13.24 27.54 2.75
N PRO A 152 13.10 28.67 2.02
CA PRO A 152 13.35 29.99 2.58
C PRO A 152 12.32 30.34 3.67
N ALA A 153 12.71 31.23 4.61
CA ALA A 153 11.91 31.56 5.79
C ALA A 153 10.51 32.12 5.48
N ASN A 154 10.33 32.75 4.31
CA ASN A 154 9.02 33.23 3.84
C ASN A 154 8.02 32.10 3.55
N MET A 155 8.48 30.86 3.37
CA MET A 155 7.62 29.69 3.17
C MET A 155 7.27 28.94 4.47
N SER A 156 7.84 29.36 5.61
CA SER A 156 7.65 28.68 6.92
C SER A 156 6.18 28.44 7.30
N ARG A 157 5.27 29.34 6.92
CA ARG A 157 3.82 29.21 7.19
C ARG A 157 3.14 28.07 6.44
N TYR A 158 3.77 27.54 5.39
CA TYR A 158 3.25 26.45 4.56
C TYR A 158 3.97 25.11 4.84
N ILE A 159 4.91 25.11 5.78
CA ILE A 159 5.74 23.94 6.09
C ILE A 159 5.37 23.45 7.47
N ASP A 160 5.03 22.17 7.55
CA ASP A 160 4.82 21.48 8.81
C ASP A 160 6.04 20.61 9.11
N TYR A 161 6.74 20.91 10.20
CA TYR A 161 7.87 20.10 10.65
C TYR A 161 7.36 19.05 11.62
N ARG A 162 7.44 17.79 11.22
CA ARG A 162 7.05 16.67 12.05
C ARG A 162 8.20 15.71 12.23
N HIS A 163 8.33 15.21 13.45
CA HIS A 163 9.32 14.22 13.77
C HIS A 163 8.88 12.87 13.19
N CYS A 164 9.69 12.29 12.29
CA CYS A 164 9.43 10.98 11.68
C CYS A 164 9.94 9.81 12.53
N SER A 165 10.40 10.04 13.77
CA SER A 165 10.65 8.94 14.69
C SER A 165 9.35 8.59 15.39
N LEU A 166 8.74 7.53 14.86
CA LEU A 166 7.87 6.65 15.63
C LEU A 166 8.60 6.36 16.94
N GLU A 167 7.96 6.73 18.04
CA GLU A 167 8.53 6.75 19.38
C GLU A 167 9.42 5.52 19.60
N GLU A 168 10.70 5.77 19.85
CA GLU A 168 11.51 4.80 20.60
C GLU A 168 10.88 4.77 21.99
N GLU A 169 9.82 3.99 22.16
CA GLU A 169 9.32 3.67 23.50
C GLU A 169 10.53 3.14 24.25
N SER A 170 11.03 3.96 25.17
CA SER A 170 12.14 3.64 26.05
C SER A 170 11.94 2.22 26.54
N HIS A 171 12.88 1.33 26.23
CA HIS A 171 13.04 0.06 26.91
C HIS A 171 13.28 0.37 28.40
N ASN A 172 12.22 0.68 29.14
CA ASN A 172 12.25 0.67 30.58
C ASN A 172 12.34 -0.79 30.97
N GLY A 173 13.56 -1.22 31.27
CA GLY A 173 13.84 -2.50 31.88
C GLY A 173 12.97 -2.66 33.13
N GLY A 174 12.08 -3.64 33.10
CA GLY A 174 11.21 -3.91 34.24
C GLY A 174 10.18 -5.00 33.95
N GLY A 175 10.62 -6.25 33.92
CA GLY A 175 9.78 -7.45 34.12
C GLY A 175 8.41 -7.45 33.42
N GLU A 176 8.37 -7.56 32.09
CA GLU A 176 7.10 -7.57 31.36
C GLU A 176 6.48 -8.98 31.29
N THR A 177 5.28 -9.09 31.83
CA THR A 177 4.30 -10.10 31.39
C THR A 177 4.14 -9.92 29.88
N LYS A 178 4.73 -10.80 29.06
CA LYS A 178 4.66 -10.68 27.58
C LYS A 178 3.22 -10.77 27.11
N VAL A 179 2.59 -9.62 26.88
CA VAL A 179 1.26 -9.54 26.29
C VAL A 179 1.35 -10.08 24.87
N PRO A 180 0.56 -11.08 24.49
CA PRO A 180 0.60 -11.62 23.14
C PRO A 180 0.19 -10.57 22.12
N VAL A 181 0.83 -10.62 20.94
CA VAL A 181 0.48 -9.80 19.79
C VAL A 181 -0.96 -10.10 19.34
N CYS A 182 -1.71 -9.07 18.94
CA CYS A 182 -3.01 -9.23 18.34
C CYS A 182 -2.89 -9.76 16.91
N GLU A 183 -3.40 -10.97 16.65
CA GLU A 183 -3.30 -11.60 15.34
C GLU A 183 -4.02 -10.80 14.24
N LYS A 184 -5.22 -10.27 14.55
CA LYS A 184 -6.00 -9.46 13.59
C LYS A 184 -5.29 -8.17 13.23
N PHE A 185 -4.83 -7.43 14.24
CA PHE A 185 -4.08 -6.19 14.01
C PHE A 185 -2.77 -6.48 13.28
N SER A 186 -2.06 -7.53 13.67
CA SER A 186 -0.80 -7.92 13.03
C SER A 186 -0.95 -8.28 11.55
N ALA A 187 -2.08 -8.86 11.14
CA ALA A 187 -2.31 -9.18 9.73
C ALA A 187 -2.76 -7.95 8.91
N TYR A 188 -3.63 -7.10 9.48
CA TYR A 188 -4.39 -6.11 8.70
C TYR A 188 -4.15 -4.65 9.10
N GLY A 189 -3.46 -4.39 10.20
CA GLY A 189 -3.31 -3.05 10.78
C GLY A 189 -4.58 -2.53 11.46
N TRP A 190 -5.61 -3.38 11.61
CA TRP A 190 -6.89 -3.02 12.21
C TRP A 190 -7.42 -4.12 13.13
N CYS A 191 -8.09 -3.70 14.21
CA CYS A 191 -8.73 -4.58 15.16
C CYS A 191 -10.06 -3.98 15.64
N PRO A 192 -11.16 -4.75 15.66
CA PRO A 192 -12.47 -4.25 16.08
C PRO A 192 -12.51 -3.84 17.56
N LYS A 193 -11.58 -4.35 18.39
CA LYS A 193 -11.47 -3.96 19.80
C LYS A 193 -10.70 -2.64 19.98
N GLY A 194 -10.03 -2.14 18.93
CA GLY A 194 -9.29 -0.87 18.94
C GLY A 194 -8.35 -0.76 20.14
N VAL A 195 -8.33 0.41 20.77
CA VAL A 195 -7.54 0.71 21.99
C VAL A 195 -7.94 -0.13 23.21
N LYS A 196 -9.10 -0.81 23.19
CA LYS A 196 -9.56 -1.70 24.26
C LYS A 196 -9.13 -3.15 24.04
N CYS A 197 -8.29 -3.42 23.05
CA CYS A 197 -7.79 -4.76 22.79
C CYS A 197 -6.86 -5.21 23.93
N PRO A 198 -7.07 -6.39 24.53
CA PRO A 198 -6.17 -6.90 25.58
C PRO A 198 -4.85 -7.45 25.02
N GLN A 199 -4.72 -7.53 23.70
CA GLN A 199 -3.52 -8.00 22.99
C GLN A 199 -2.74 -6.80 22.46
N SER A 200 -1.43 -6.95 22.28
CA SER A 200 -0.55 -5.87 21.83
C SER A 200 -0.81 -5.50 20.36
N HIS A 201 -0.94 -4.20 20.10
CA HIS A 201 -0.94 -3.59 18.76
C HIS A 201 0.40 -2.92 18.44
N ASN A 202 1.42 -3.09 19.29
CA ASN A 202 2.74 -2.49 19.05
C ASN A 202 3.40 -3.13 17.82
N ILE A 203 3.65 -2.31 16.80
CA ILE A 203 4.16 -2.77 15.49
C ILE A 203 5.59 -3.30 15.59
N ASP A 204 6.40 -2.76 16.49
CA ASP A 204 7.79 -3.22 16.66
C ASP A 204 7.82 -4.63 17.26
N LEU A 205 6.95 -4.92 18.23
CA LEU A 205 6.76 -6.28 18.76
C LEU A 205 6.23 -7.24 17.69
N ILE A 206 5.34 -6.77 16.81
CA ILE A 206 4.84 -7.56 15.68
C ILE A 206 5.97 -7.93 14.72
N ILE A 207 6.81 -6.96 14.35
CA ILE A 207 7.96 -7.19 13.47
C ILE A 207 8.96 -8.16 14.12
N ASP A 208 9.24 -8.01 15.42
CA ASP A 208 10.14 -8.91 16.15
C ASP A 208 9.67 -10.37 16.13
N GLU A 209 8.38 -10.58 16.38
CA GLU A 209 7.77 -11.91 16.37
C GLU A 209 7.79 -12.50 14.95
N ASP A 210 7.44 -11.72 13.93
CA ASP A 210 7.45 -12.16 12.54
C ASP A 210 8.87 -12.51 12.06
N ASP A 211 9.89 -11.71 12.39
CA ASP A 211 11.28 -11.96 12.02
C ASP A 211 11.83 -13.19 12.74
N ARG A 212 11.47 -13.40 14.01
CA ARG A 212 11.80 -14.63 14.75
C ARG A 212 11.20 -15.86 14.07
N LEU A 213 9.91 -15.84 13.77
CA LEU A 213 9.21 -16.94 13.09
C LEU A 213 9.79 -17.19 11.70
N TRP A 214 10.19 -16.13 10.99
CA TRP A 214 10.83 -16.23 9.68
C TRP A 214 12.21 -16.91 9.78
N GLU A 215 13.05 -16.50 10.73
CA GLU A 215 14.36 -17.13 10.96
C GLU A 215 14.23 -18.60 11.38
N GLU A 216 13.24 -18.95 12.21
CA GLU A 216 12.96 -20.35 12.55
C GLU A 216 12.57 -21.18 11.33
N LYS A 217 11.65 -20.68 10.49
CA LYS A 217 11.25 -21.33 9.24
C LYS A 217 12.46 -21.48 8.31
N ARG A 218 13.31 -20.45 8.20
CA ARG A 218 14.53 -20.48 7.39
C ARG A 218 15.52 -21.54 7.90
N LYS A 219 15.76 -21.62 9.20
CA LYS A 219 16.61 -22.66 9.82
C LYS A 219 16.06 -24.07 9.57
N LYS A 220 14.73 -24.26 9.69
CA LYS A 220 14.06 -25.54 9.38
C LYS A 220 14.24 -25.93 7.91
N ARG A 221 14.04 -24.99 6.97
CA ARG A 221 14.27 -25.20 5.52
C ARG A 221 15.73 -25.58 5.22
N LYS A 222 16.70 -24.85 5.79
CA LYS A 222 18.14 -25.15 5.64
C LYS A 222 18.50 -26.54 6.15
N LYS A 223 17.96 -26.96 7.30
CA LYS A 223 18.17 -28.32 7.84
C LYS A 223 17.57 -29.39 6.92
N LYS A 224 16.36 -29.17 6.40
CA LYS A 224 15.71 -30.09 5.44
C LYS A 224 16.50 -30.20 4.13
N TRP A 225 17.01 -29.09 3.61
CA TRP A 225 17.86 -29.07 2.42
C TRP A 225 19.19 -29.81 2.63
N LYS A 226 19.88 -29.57 3.75
CA LYS A 226 21.10 -30.34 4.10
C LYS A 226 20.84 -31.84 4.16
N ARG A 227 19.79 -32.26 4.87
CA ARG A 227 19.40 -33.69 4.93
C ARG A 227 19.11 -34.31 3.56
N ARG A 228 18.52 -33.56 2.62
CA ARG A 228 18.27 -34.04 1.25
C ARG A 228 19.59 -34.17 0.46
N LYS A 229 20.46 -33.16 0.57
CA LYS A 229 21.78 -33.19 -0.07
C LYS A 229 22.66 -34.34 0.46
N ASP A 230 22.66 -34.53 1.78
CA ASP A 230 23.42 -35.59 2.46
C ASP A 230 22.83 -36.99 2.20
N ALA A 231 21.56 -37.09 1.79
CA ALA A 231 20.90 -38.34 1.37
C ALA A 231 21.08 -38.65 -0.13
N GLU A 232 21.26 -37.63 -0.97
CA GLU A 232 21.56 -37.77 -2.40
C GLU A 232 23.03 -38.12 -2.68
N GLU A 233 23.98 -37.71 -1.83
CA GLU A 233 25.40 -38.09 -1.94
C GLU A 233 25.66 -39.61 -1.84
N PRO A 234 25.09 -40.38 -0.89
CA PRO A 234 25.23 -41.83 -0.86
C PRO A 234 24.40 -42.54 -1.95
N ALA A 235 23.31 -41.93 -2.44
CA ALA A 235 22.47 -42.51 -3.50
C ALA A 235 23.07 -42.40 -4.91
N LYS A 236 23.99 -41.44 -5.14
CA LYS A 236 24.79 -41.39 -6.38
C LYS A 236 26.01 -42.33 -6.39
N ALA A 237 26.37 -42.90 -5.23
CA ALA A 237 27.45 -43.88 -5.10
C ALA A 237 26.95 -45.35 -5.12
N ALA A 238 25.67 -45.58 -4.86
CA ALA A 238 25.03 -46.89 -5.00
C ALA A 238 24.03 -46.85 -6.15
N GLY A 239 24.48 -47.27 -7.35
CA GLY A 239 23.57 -47.47 -8.47
C GLY A 239 22.55 -48.55 -8.13
N GLN A 240 21.29 -48.16 -7.99
CA GLN A 240 20.16 -49.07 -8.13
C GLN A 240 18.88 -48.31 -8.49
N GLU A 241 18.32 -48.68 -9.63
CA GLU A 241 16.97 -48.34 -10.08
C GLU A 241 15.93 -48.91 -9.11
N GLY A 242 14.85 -48.16 -8.84
CA GLY A 242 13.74 -48.67 -8.05
C GLY A 242 12.67 -47.65 -7.66
N SER A 243 11.68 -47.49 -8.55
CA SER A 243 10.23 -47.31 -8.30
C SER A 243 9.71 -46.64 -7.00
N GLY A 244 8.86 -45.63 -7.17
CA GLY A 244 7.80 -45.29 -6.21
C GLY A 244 7.28 -43.86 -6.30
N LYS A 245 6.30 -43.59 -7.18
CA LYS A 245 5.51 -42.36 -7.14
C LYS A 245 4.47 -42.49 -6.03
N GLU A 246 4.66 -41.76 -4.93
CA GLU A 246 3.63 -41.54 -3.92
C GLU A 246 3.01 -40.16 -4.17
N MET A 247 1.74 -40.19 -4.58
CA MET A 247 0.90 -39.03 -4.88
C MET A 247 0.22 -38.61 -3.57
N GLU A 248 0.73 -37.60 -2.88
CA GLU A 248 -0.01 -36.98 -1.77
C GLU A 248 -1.14 -36.11 -2.34
N LEU A 249 -2.35 -36.62 -2.14
CA LEU A 249 -3.63 -35.95 -2.39
C LEU A 249 -3.71 -34.68 -1.52
N ALA A 250 -3.77 -33.50 -2.16
CA ALA A 250 -4.13 -32.27 -1.47
C ALA A 250 -5.65 -32.28 -1.23
N GLN A 251 -6.06 -32.60 -0.01
CA GLN A 251 -7.43 -32.38 0.44
C GLN A 251 -7.63 -30.88 0.70
N ASN A 252 -8.57 -30.29 -0.04
CA ASN A 252 -9.16 -29.00 0.23
C ASN A 252 -10.19 -29.12 1.35
N GLY A 253 -10.25 -28.08 2.18
CA GLY A 253 -11.32 -27.85 3.14
C GLY A 253 -10.76 -27.54 4.52
N GLU A 254 -10.77 -26.27 4.91
CA GLU A 254 -11.35 -25.83 6.19
C GLU A 254 -11.15 -24.33 6.40
N GLU A 255 -12.22 -23.69 6.90
CA GLU A 255 -12.24 -22.36 7.48
C GLU A 255 -11.22 -22.28 8.63
N GLY A 256 -10.02 -21.82 8.30
CA GLY A 256 -8.95 -21.57 9.26
C GLY A 256 -8.87 -20.10 9.68
N PRO A 257 -8.18 -19.79 10.79
CA PRO A 257 -7.95 -18.42 11.24
C PRO A 257 -7.20 -17.60 10.16
N PRO A 258 -7.35 -16.26 10.13
CA PRO A 258 -6.90 -15.42 9.03
C PRO A 258 -5.41 -15.62 8.74
N ARG A 259 -5.12 -16.12 7.54
CA ARG A 259 -3.77 -16.50 7.13
C ARG A 259 -2.99 -15.25 6.73
N LYS A 260 -2.01 -14.83 7.53
CA LYS A 260 -0.99 -13.86 7.13
C LYS A 260 -0.44 -14.27 5.75
N GLN A 261 -0.44 -13.36 4.77
CA GLN A 261 0.04 -13.66 3.43
C GLN A 261 1.55 -13.99 3.49
N ASN A 262 1.96 -15.07 2.82
CA ASN A 262 3.36 -15.48 2.79
C ASN A 262 4.20 -14.47 1.99
N CYS A 263 5.40 -14.14 2.50
CA CYS A 263 6.37 -13.29 1.79
C CYS A 263 6.60 -13.76 0.35
N TYR A 264 6.66 -12.82 -0.59
CA TYR A 264 7.47 -13.03 -1.79
C TYR A 264 8.95 -12.86 -1.41
N GLU A 265 9.76 -13.85 -1.76
CA GLU A 265 11.21 -13.82 -1.57
C GLU A 265 11.82 -12.75 -2.50
N PRO A 266 12.79 -11.93 -2.05
CA PRO A 266 13.68 -11.25 -2.98
C PRO A 266 14.48 -12.31 -3.74
N ALA A 267 14.36 -12.33 -5.07
CA ALA A 267 14.93 -13.32 -5.99
C ALA A 267 16.48 -13.44 -5.99
N ALA A 268 17.19 -12.83 -5.04
CA ALA A 268 18.64 -12.95 -4.89
C ALA A 268 19.08 -14.30 -4.29
N ALA A 269 18.16 -15.25 -4.07
CA ALA A 269 18.50 -16.56 -3.51
C ALA A 269 17.57 -17.69 -3.98
N MET A 270 17.56 -17.98 -5.28
CA MET A 270 17.50 -19.34 -5.88
C MET A 270 16.89 -19.26 -7.30
N GLU A 271 17.67 -19.70 -8.28
CA GLU A 271 17.27 -19.83 -9.68
C GLU A 271 16.85 -21.29 -10.00
N MET A 272 16.08 -21.42 -11.10
CA MET A 272 15.75 -22.62 -11.89
C MET A 272 14.61 -23.55 -11.42
N ALA A 273 13.44 -23.46 -12.08
CA ALA A 273 12.99 -24.42 -13.11
C ALA A 273 11.54 -24.10 -13.58
N GLU A 274 11.39 -23.87 -14.89
CA GLU A 274 10.12 -23.79 -15.64
C GLU A 274 9.34 -25.11 -15.63
N ILE A 275 8.01 -25.03 -15.83
CA ILE A 275 7.24 -25.82 -16.82
C ILE A 275 5.79 -25.25 -16.95
N THR A 276 5.36 -25.18 -18.20
CA THR A 276 4.15 -24.63 -18.84
C THR A 276 2.90 -25.54 -18.77
N THR A 277 1.68 -24.96 -18.83
CA THR A 277 0.41 -25.38 -19.55
C THR A 277 -0.81 -24.73 -18.84
N GLN A 278 -1.64 -23.84 -19.41
CA GLN A 278 -2.70 -23.89 -20.47
C GLN A 278 -4.10 -24.43 -20.03
N SER A 279 -5.15 -23.80 -20.62
CA SER A 279 -6.64 -24.00 -20.63
C SER A 279 -7.46 -23.47 -19.42
N GLU A 280 -8.35 -22.44 -19.57
CA GLU A 280 -9.74 -22.42 -20.15
C GLU A 280 -10.76 -23.18 -19.27
N ASP A 281 -11.99 -22.77 -18.95
CA ASP A 281 -12.82 -21.56 -19.16
C ASP A 281 -14.10 -21.66 -18.27
N THR A 282 -14.63 -20.49 -17.84
CA THR A 282 -16.06 -20.08 -17.63
C THR A 282 -17.13 -20.87 -16.78
N PRO A 283 -18.35 -20.31 -16.49
CA PRO A 283 -18.82 -20.07 -15.11
C PRO A 283 -20.22 -20.66 -14.77
N LEU A 284 -20.70 -20.49 -13.53
CA LEU A 284 -22.15 -20.59 -13.23
C LEU A 284 -22.59 -19.54 -12.21
N GLU A 285 -23.64 -18.81 -12.60
CA GLU A 285 -24.48 -17.92 -11.80
C GLU A 285 -25.41 -18.73 -10.87
N GLU A 286 -25.88 -18.12 -9.78
CA GLU A 286 -27.34 -17.98 -9.56
C GLU A 286 -27.68 -16.98 -8.43
N ASN A 287 -28.83 -16.33 -8.64
CA ASN A 287 -29.50 -15.30 -7.87
C ASN A 287 -30.03 -15.76 -6.50
N SER A 288 -30.24 -14.80 -5.58
CA SER A 288 -31.57 -14.58 -4.98
C SER A 288 -31.65 -13.27 -4.18
N MET A 289 -32.70 -12.50 -4.47
CA MET A 289 -33.24 -11.35 -3.72
C MET A 289 -33.84 -11.79 -2.37
N ASP A 290 -33.86 -10.90 -1.36
CA ASP A 290 -35.12 -10.26 -0.90
C ASP A 290 -34.98 -9.31 0.32
N THR A 291 -35.56 -8.12 0.12
CA THR A 291 -36.32 -7.20 1.00
C THR A 291 -35.94 -6.85 2.45
N GLU A 292 -35.61 -5.56 2.60
CA GLU A 292 -36.17 -4.49 3.48
C GLU A 292 -36.76 -4.81 4.87
N SER A 293 -36.38 -3.97 5.85
CA SER A 293 -37.35 -3.31 6.75
C SER A 293 -36.76 -2.04 7.35
N GLU A 294 -37.40 -0.90 7.10
CA GLU A 294 -37.23 0.36 7.81
C GLU A 294 -37.87 0.31 9.21
N VAL A 295 -37.28 1.00 10.20
CA VAL A 295 -38.02 1.66 11.29
C VAL A 295 -37.35 2.98 11.66
N SER A 296 -38.15 4.04 11.58
CA SER A 296 -37.88 5.41 12.01
C SER A 296 -38.18 5.59 13.50
N SER A 297 -37.35 6.35 14.21
CA SER A 297 -37.81 7.29 15.26
C SER A 297 -36.70 8.28 15.62
N GLY A 298 -36.94 9.58 15.45
CA GLY A 298 -36.04 10.64 15.90
C GLY A 298 -36.24 11.00 17.37
N THR A 299 -35.30 11.74 17.96
CA THR A 299 -35.54 12.85 18.90
C THR A 299 -34.25 13.67 19.11
N ARG A 300 -34.46 15.00 19.15
CA ARG A 300 -33.60 16.16 19.44
C ARG A 300 -32.41 16.01 20.41
N ALA A 301 -31.35 16.75 20.09
CA ALA A 301 -30.25 17.18 20.95
C ALA A 301 -30.66 18.23 22.01
N PRO A 302 -29.82 18.41 23.04
CA PRO A 302 -29.28 19.75 23.29
C PRO A 302 -27.76 19.78 23.60
N CYS A 303 -27.14 20.90 23.23
CA CYS A 303 -25.75 21.29 23.45
C CYS A 303 -25.39 21.47 24.94
N ALA A 304 -24.15 21.16 25.33
CA ALA A 304 -23.49 21.77 26.49
C ALA A 304 -21.96 21.68 26.44
N ALA A 305 -21.34 22.86 26.40
CA ALA A 305 -20.15 23.35 27.08
C ALA A 305 -18.83 22.54 27.08
N GLU A 306 -17.81 23.22 26.57
CA GLU A 306 -16.38 22.96 26.62
C GLU A 306 -15.86 22.73 28.05
N LYS A 307 -15.05 21.68 28.22
CA LYS A 307 -14.07 21.58 29.30
C LYS A 307 -12.75 21.08 28.69
N GLU A 308 -11.74 21.94 28.77
CA GLU A 308 -10.34 21.60 28.53
C GLU A 308 -9.96 20.40 29.41
N GLY A 309 -9.49 19.34 28.77
CA GLY A 309 -9.09 18.11 29.42
C GLY A 309 -7.90 17.51 28.69
N HIS A 310 -6.74 17.63 29.33
CA HIS A 310 -5.57 16.75 29.26
C HIS A 310 -5.59 15.73 28.09
N ASP A 311 -4.83 16.01 27.03
CA ASP A 311 -4.68 15.08 25.91
C ASP A 311 -4.14 13.73 26.42
N PRO A 312 -4.81 12.60 26.12
CA PRO A 312 -4.24 11.28 26.32
C PRO A 312 -3.04 11.09 25.37
N PRO A 313 -2.09 10.19 25.69
CA PRO A 313 -0.87 10.01 24.89
C PRO A 313 -1.25 9.76 23.42
N SER A 314 -0.82 10.67 22.56
CA SER A 314 -1.28 10.78 21.19
C SER A 314 -0.63 9.72 20.31
N GLN A 315 -1.24 8.53 20.27
CA GLN A 315 -1.02 7.56 19.18
C GLN A 315 -1.43 8.11 17.79
N GLY A 316 -2.05 9.29 17.71
CA GLY A 316 -2.76 9.82 16.53
C GLY A 316 -1.97 10.64 15.52
N GLY A 317 -0.64 10.47 15.40
CA GLY A 317 0.19 11.32 14.54
C GLY A 317 0.49 10.78 13.12
N THR A 318 0.44 9.46 12.94
CA THR A 318 1.07 8.75 11.82
C THR A 318 0.16 8.61 10.59
N HIS A 319 -1.16 8.59 10.77
CA HIS A 319 -2.14 8.42 9.70
C HIS A 319 -2.55 9.74 9.02
N ARG A 320 -1.56 10.59 8.68
CA ARG A 320 -1.81 11.77 7.83
C ARG A 320 -1.39 11.46 6.41
N ALA A 321 -2.13 11.99 5.43
CA ALA A 321 -1.85 11.77 4.01
C ALA A 321 -0.38 12.02 3.61
N GLY A 322 0.25 13.09 4.11
CA GLY A 322 1.66 13.36 3.85
C GLY A 322 2.63 12.33 4.44
N PHE A 323 2.30 11.74 5.60
CA PHE A 323 3.07 10.64 6.16
C PHE A 323 2.87 9.36 5.36
N ASP A 324 1.64 9.05 4.94
CA ASP A 324 1.37 7.89 4.09
C ASP A 324 2.12 8.00 2.75
N ALA A 325 2.12 9.18 2.12
CA ALA A 325 2.90 9.44 0.93
C ALA A 325 4.41 9.25 1.17
N PHE A 326 4.93 9.76 2.28
CA PHE A 326 6.33 9.59 2.66
C PHE A 326 6.71 8.14 2.92
N MET A 327 5.90 7.41 3.71
CA MET A 327 6.12 6.00 4.02
C MET A 327 6.12 5.16 2.74
N THR A 328 5.18 5.42 1.84
CA THR A 328 5.08 4.78 0.53
C THR A 328 6.34 5.03 -0.32
N GLY A 329 6.78 6.29 -0.41
CA GLY A 329 7.99 6.67 -1.13
C GLY A 329 9.27 6.09 -0.53
N TYR A 330 9.36 6.03 0.81
CA TYR A 330 10.50 5.44 1.51
C TYR A 330 10.61 3.94 1.24
N VAL A 331 9.50 3.21 1.35
CA VAL A 331 9.43 1.78 1.05
C VAL A 331 9.87 1.52 -0.39
N MET A 332 9.40 2.34 -1.35
CA MET A 332 9.84 2.27 -2.73
C MET A 332 11.35 2.46 -2.88
N ALA A 333 11.89 3.54 -2.34
CA ALA A 333 13.31 3.86 -2.43
C ALA A 333 14.19 2.78 -1.77
N TYR A 334 13.72 2.19 -0.67
CA TYR A 334 14.41 1.11 0.02
C TYR A 334 14.44 -0.17 -0.82
N VAL A 335 13.30 -0.59 -1.36
CA VAL A 335 13.21 -1.76 -2.25
C VAL A 335 14.04 -1.56 -3.52
N TRP A 336 14.03 -0.33 -4.07
CA TRP A 336 14.88 0.04 -5.19
C TRP A 336 16.36 -0.17 -4.88
N MET A 337 16.83 0.37 -3.76
CA MET A 337 18.21 0.22 -3.32
C MET A 337 18.62 -1.26 -3.20
N LEU A 338 17.74 -2.12 -2.68
CA LEU A 338 18.03 -3.55 -2.57
C LEU A 338 18.08 -4.26 -3.93
N LYS A 339 17.17 -3.90 -4.86
CA LYS A 339 17.03 -4.55 -6.18
C LYS A 339 17.96 -3.99 -7.25
N GLY A 340 18.42 -2.74 -7.11
CA GLY A 340 19.35 -2.07 -8.02
C GLY A 340 20.71 -2.75 -8.18
N LYS A 341 20.97 -3.83 -7.42
CA LYS A 341 22.09 -4.75 -7.62
C LYS A 341 22.02 -5.57 -8.93
N HIS A 342 20.88 -5.62 -9.62
CA HIS A 342 20.65 -6.59 -10.71
C HIS A 342 20.16 -6.02 -12.05
N THR A 343 19.95 -4.71 -12.21
CA THR A 343 19.54 -4.15 -13.50
C THR A 343 20.72 -3.55 -14.23
N ASP A 344 21.33 -4.36 -15.11
CA ASP A 344 22.17 -3.86 -16.20
C ASP A 344 21.39 -2.80 -16.99
N THR A 345 22.13 -1.78 -17.44
CA THR A 345 21.71 -0.69 -18.30
C THR A 345 20.86 -1.17 -19.49
N GLY A 346 19.54 -1.13 -19.35
CA GLY A 346 18.58 -1.48 -20.40
C GLY A 346 17.32 -0.64 -20.30
N ALA A 347 16.78 -0.27 -21.47
CA ALA A 347 15.55 0.52 -21.67
C ALA A 347 14.24 -0.21 -21.24
N GLY A 348 14.32 -1.06 -20.21
CA GLY A 348 13.19 -1.77 -19.64
C GLY A 348 12.48 -0.97 -18.54
N PRO A 349 11.31 -1.42 -18.08
CA PRO A 349 10.64 -0.83 -16.93
C PRO A 349 11.59 -0.82 -15.74
N TRP A 350 11.61 0.28 -14.98
CA TRP A 350 12.55 0.46 -13.87
C TRP A 350 12.54 -0.71 -12.86
N LEU A 351 11.40 -1.40 -12.71
CA LEU A 351 11.15 -2.50 -11.80
C LEU A 351 10.08 -3.43 -12.41
N PRO A 352 10.48 -4.40 -13.25
CA PRO A 352 9.56 -5.23 -14.02
C PRO A 352 8.55 -6.01 -13.15
N ASP A 353 8.96 -6.41 -11.94
CA ASP A 353 8.13 -7.24 -11.05
C ASP A 353 6.83 -6.56 -10.60
N CYS A 354 6.81 -5.23 -10.56
CA CYS A 354 5.73 -4.45 -9.97
C CYS A 354 5.13 -3.44 -10.95
N HIS A 355 5.66 -3.34 -12.18
CA HIS A 355 5.17 -2.43 -13.19
C HIS A 355 3.72 -2.78 -13.59
N ASN A 356 2.82 -1.79 -13.51
CA ASN A 356 1.40 -1.91 -13.89
C ASN A 356 0.65 -3.01 -13.13
N LYS A 357 1.05 -3.25 -11.88
CA LYS A 357 0.39 -4.23 -11.00
C LYS A 357 -0.15 -3.50 -9.78
N LEU A 358 -1.47 -3.53 -9.64
CA LEU A 358 -2.17 -3.01 -8.47
C LEU A 358 -2.57 -4.18 -7.57
N TYR A 359 -2.00 -4.23 -6.37
CA TYR A 359 -2.31 -5.30 -5.43
C TYR A 359 -3.56 -4.95 -4.63
N LEU A 360 -4.41 -5.95 -4.43
CA LEU A 360 -5.68 -5.78 -3.73
C LEU A 360 -5.64 -6.59 -2.44
N SER A 361 -6.03 -5.95 -1.34
CA SER A 361 -6.17 -6.59 -0.03
C SER A 361 -6.95 -7.90 -0.14
N GLY A 362 -6.38 -8.98 0.39
CA GLY A 362 -6.99 -10.31 0.37
C GLY A 362 -6.89 -11.06 -0.95
N LYS A 363 -6.31 -10.50 -2.02
CA LYS A 363 -6.13 -11.19 -3.30
C LYS A 363 -4.68 -11.62 -3.53
N SER A 364 -4.50 -12.83 -4.05
CA SER A 364 -3.19 -13.41 -4.39
C SER A 364 -2.65 -12.89 -5.72
N VAL A 365 -3.51 -12.47 -6.64
CA VAL A 365 -3.15 -11.96 -7.98
C VAL A 365 -3.42 -10.45 -8.04
N PRO A 366 -2.46 -9.63 -8.54
CA PRO A 366 -2.68 -8.21 -8.76
C PRO A 366 -3.64 -7.96 -9.94
N LEU A 367 -4.37 -6.85 -9.88
CA LEU A 367 -5.01 -6.28 -11.06
C LEU A 367 -3.92 -5.73 -12.01
N GLN A 368 -3.97 -6.15 -13.27
CA GLN A 368 -3.04 -5.66 -14.30
C GLN A 368 -3.60 -4.38 -14.91
N ILE A 369 -2.85 -3.28 -14.81
CA ILE A 369 -3.19 -1.98 -15.41
C ILE A 369 -2.62 -1.95 -16.83
N VAL A 370 -3.29 -2.66 -17.73
CA VAL A 370 -2.90 -2.76 -19.14
C VAL A 370 -4.12 -2.60 -20.03
N LYS A 371 -3.91 -1.97 -21.19
CA LYS A 371 -4.93 -1.90 -22.22
C LYS A 371 -5.02 -3.23 -22.96
N SER A 372 -6.14 -3.93 -22.78
CA SER A 372 -6.47 -5.13 -23.56
C SER A 372 -6.77 -4.77 -25.02
N LEU A 373 -6.51 -5.72 -25.94
CA LEU A 373 -6.91 -5.62 -27.35
C LEU A 373 -8.43 -5.46 -27.53
N PHE A 374 -9.21 -5.98 -26.58
CA PHE A 374 -10.67 -5.93 -26.60
C PHE A 374 -11.24 -4.69 -25.90
N SER A 375 -10.41 -3.95 -25.15
CA SER A 375 -10.83 -2.78 -24.41
C SER A 375 -10.62 -1.49 -25.22
N LYS A 376 -11.64 -0.64 -25.23
CA LYS A 376 -11.56 0.70 -25.81
C LYS A 376 -11.37 1.73 -24.68
N SER A 377 -10.48 2.68 -24.93
CA SER A 377 -10.31 3.85 -24.08
C SER A 377 -11.54 4.76 -24.17
N SER A 378 -11.85 5.49 -23.09
CA SER A 378 -13.01 6.36 -23.05
C SER A 378 -12.87 7.54 -24.02
N LYS A 379 -14.00 8.14 -24.45
CA LYS A 379 -13.99 9.33 -25.31
C LYS A 379 -13.27 10.50 -24.62
N ALA A 380 -13.52 10.69 -23.33
CA ALA A 380 -12.90 11.74 -22.53
C ALA A 380 -11.38 11.57 -22.44
N HIS A 381 -10.90 10.35 -22.19
CA HIS A 381 -9.46 10.03 -22.21
C HIS A 381 -8.82 10.38 -23.55
N ASN A 382 -9.42 9.94 -24.66
CA ASN A 382 -8.90 10.22 -26.00
C ASN A 382 -8.84 11.73 -26.31
N GLN A 383 -9.83 12.51 -25.87
CA GLN A 383 -9.81 13.97 -26.02
C GLN A 383 -8.72 14.62 -25.18
N LYS A 384 -8.58 14.22 -23.91
CA LYS A 384 -7.53 14.70 -23.01
C LYS A 384 -6.13 14.39 -23.55
N MET A 385 -5.92 13.18 -24.06
CA MET A 385 -4.64 12.79 -24.63
C MET A 385 -4.27 13.56 -25.89
N LYS A 386 -5.25 13.87 -26.75
CA LYS A 386 -5.03 14.77 -27.88
C LYS A 386 -4.59 16.16 -27.41
N LEU A 387 -5.25 16.74 -26.39
CA LEU A 387 -4.85 18.04 -25.83
C LEU A 387 -3.52 17.98 -25.08
N ALA A 388 -3.23 16.86 -24.41
CA ALA A 388 -2.03 16.69 -23.61
C ALA A 388 -0.75 16.62 -24.46
N TRP A 389 -0.85 16.08 -25.67
CA TRP A 389 0.29 15.81 -26.57
C TRP A 389 0.28 16.58 -27.89
N ALA A 390 -0.75 17.39 -28.16
CA ALA A 390 -0.71 18.33 -29.27
C ALA A 390 0.08 19.62 -28.97
N SER A 391 0.60 19.77 -27.74
CA SER A 391 1.45 20.88 -27.31
C SER A 391 2.93 20.49 -27.29
#